data_AF-A0A3B0Z8W2-F1
#
_entry.id   AF-A0A3B0Z8W2-F1
#
_cell.length_a   1.000
_cell.length_b   1.000
_cell.length_c   1.000
_cell.angle_alpha   90.00
_cell.angle_beta   90.00
_cell.angle_gamma   90.00
#
_symmetry.space_group_name_H-M   'P 1'
#
loop_
_entity.id
_entity.type
_entity.pdbx_description
1 polymer ?
#
loop_
_entity_poly.entity_id
_entity_poly.type
_entity_poly.pdbx_seq_one_letter_code
_entity_poly.pdbx_strand_id
1 'polypeptide(L)'
;MWCKSCRSAEVWLADITYIWTDEGWLFLAAILDIFSRRIVGWAMDDNMRVRLTQSALRMAIELRQPEPNLLHHSDRGSQYAAADYQALLDVHEINCSMSRKGNCWDNAPMESFFDTLKTELVYQQRFQTREQARSAIFEYIECFYNRERLHSSIDYNSPEEYESMQAVVNG
;
A
#
# COMPACT_ATOMS: atom_id res chain seq x y z
N MET A 1 10.18 4.41 -15.49
CA MET A 1 11.36 3.51 -15.54
C MET A 1 11.83 3.38 -14.11
N TRP A 2 11.20 2.49 -13.33
CA TRP A 2 11.53 2.34 -11.91
C TRP A 2 12.82 1.54 -11.77
N CYS A 3 13.68 2.04 -10.90
CA CYS A 3 15.07 1.63 -10.75
C CYS A 3 15.16 0.14 -10.37
N LYS A 4 15.84 -0.69 -11.19
CA LYS A 4 16.23 -2.07 -10.84
C LYS A 4 17.23 -2.16 -9.67
N SER A 5 17.51 -1.04 -9.00
CA SER A 5 18.47 -0.90 -7.90
C SER A 5 17.82 -0.39 -6.60
N CYS A 6 16.49 -0.30 -6.51
CA CYS A 6 15.85 -0.10 -5.21
C CYS A 6 16.02 -1.37 -4.36
N ARG A 7 16.22 -1.20 -3.05
CA ARG A 7 16.15 -2.27 -2.05
C ARG A 7 14.80 -2.23 -1.33
N SER A 8 14.48 -3.32 -0.63
CA SER A 8 13.32 -3.36 0.27
C SER A 8 13.34 -2.17 1.22
N ALA A 9 12.17 -1.57 1.44
CA ALA A 9 11.98 -0.42 2.32
C ALA A 9 12.84 0.82 1.99
N GLU A 10 13.20 1.03 0.72
CA GLU A 10 13.78 2.31 0.28
C GLU A 10 12.70 3.29 -0.21
N VAL A 11 11.66 2.79 -0.89
CA VAL A 11 10.58 3.62 -1.43
C VAL A 11 9.22 2.94 -1.21
N TRP A 12 8.35 3.65 -0.50
CA TRP A 12 6.95 3.27 -0.31
C TRP A 12 6.02 4.21 -1.07
N LEU A 13 5.00 3.64 -1.71
CA LEU A 13 3.86 4.38 -2.25
C LEU A 13 2.69 4.28 -1.27
N ALA A 14 1.93 5.35 -1.09
CA ALA A 14 0.73 5.36 -0.27
C ALA A 14 -0.41 6.06 -0.96
N ASP A 15 -1.58 5.42 -0.94
CA ASP A 15 -2.80 5.95 -1.56
C ASP A 15 -4.06 5.34 -0.92
N ILE A 16 -5.21 5.92 -1.23
CA ILE A 16 -6.53 5.53 -0.72
C ILE A 16 -7.43 5.13 -1.89
N THR A 17 -8.16 4.03 -1.71
CA THR A 17 -9.29 3.69 -2.56
C THR A 17 -10.57 3.49 -1.74
N TYR A 18 -11.70 3.33 -2.43
CA TYR A 18 -12.99 3.09 -1.81
C TYR A 18 -13.71 1.91 -2.46
N ILE A 19 -14.42 1.16 -1.63
CA ILE A 19 -15.14 -0.07 -1.97
C ILE A 19 -16.60 0.12 -1.57
N TRP A 20 -17.53 -0.17 -2.50
CA TRP A 20 -18.96 -0.07 -2.22
C TRP A 20 -19.47 -1.31 -1.49
N THR A 21 -20.26 -1.10 -0.44
CA THR A 21 -21.06 -2.15 0.20
C THR A 21 -22.51 -1.66 0.34
N ASP A 22 -23.43 -2.55 0.69
CA ASP A 22 -24.83 -2.18 0.92
C ASP A 22 -25.02 -1.26 2.15
N GLU A 23 -24.02 -1.15 3.02
CA GLU A 23 -24.01 -0.20 4.14
C GLU A 23 -23.34 1.14 3.76
N GLY A 24 -22.84 1.27 2.53
CA GLY A 24 -22.15 2.44 1.98
C GLY A 24 -20.65 2.21 1.77
N TRP A 25 -19.89 3.30 1.62
CA TRP A 25 -18.46 3.21 1.32
C TRP A 25 -17.65 2.62 2.49
N LEU A 26 -16.71 1.74 2.14
CA LEU A 26 -15.56 1.34 2.94
C LEU A 26 -14.30 1.94 2.27
N PHE A 27 -13.51 2.69 3.02
CA PHE A 27 -12.26 3.27 2.57
C PHE A 27 -11.11 2.34 2.92
N LEU A 28 -10.16 2.19 2.00
CA LEU A 28 -8.94 1.38 2.16
C LEU A 28 -7.73 2.28 1.89
N ALA A 29 -6.90 2.51 2.90
CA ALA A 29 -5.55 3.05 2.70
C ALA A 29 -4.57 1.88 2.57
N ALA A 30 -3.64 1.97 1.63
CA ALA A 30 -2.61 0.96 1.41
C ALA A 30 -1.23 1.61 1.25
N ILE A 31 -0.20 0.88 1.67
CA ILE A 31 1.21 1.23 1.51
C ILE A 31 1.90 0.08 0.78
N LEU A 32 2.46 0.38 -0.38
CA LEU A 32 3.13 -0.57 -1.26
C LEU A 32 4.64 -0.32 -1.25
N ASP A 33 5.42 -1.38 -1.06
CA ASP A 33 6.86 -1.34 -1.29
C ASP A 33 7.15 -1.50 -2.79
N ILE A 34 7.81 -0.51 -3.39
CA ILE A 34 8.09 -0.51 -4.83
C ILE A 34 9.00 -1.69 -5.22
N PHE A 35 9.91 -2.08 -4.33
CA PHE A 35 10.91 -3.12 -4.57
C PHE A 35 10.25 -4.47 -4.86
N SER A 36 9.40 -4.93 -3.93
CA SER A 36 8.78 -6.25 -3.98
C SER A 36 7.34 -6.27 -4.47
N ARG A 37 6.73 -5.08 -4.68
CA ARG A 37 5.29 -4.91 -4.89
C ARG A 37 4.42 -5.28 -3.68
N ARG A 38 5.03 -5.64 -2.55
CA ARG A 38 4.31 -6.06 -1.35
C ARG A 38 3.47 -4.92 -0.81
N ILE A 39 2.23 -5.20 -0.42
CA ILE A 39 1.48 -4.30 0.47
C ILE A 39 2.00 -4.52 1.87
N VAL A 40 2.74 -3.53 2.37
CA VAL A 40 3.44 -3.60 3.67
C VAL A 40 2.64 -3.00 4.80
N GLY A 41 1.61 -2.21 4.51
CA GLY A 41 0.64 -1.74 5.49
C GLY A 41 -0.67 -1.35 4.84
N TRP A 42 -1.76 -1.54 5.55
CA TRP A 42 -3.09 -1.18 5.07
C TRP A 42 -4.02 -0.92 6.25
N ALA A 43 -5.12 -0.19 6.01
CA ALA A 43 -6.15 0.03 7.00
C ALA A 43 -7.49 0.27 6.31
N MET A 44 -8.58 -0.06 6.99
CA MET A 44 -9.95 0.09 6.48
C MET A 44 -10.86 0.79 7.48
N ASP A 45 -11.60 1.80 7.01
CA ASP A 45 -12.54 2.56 7.85
C ASP A 45 -13.78 2.99 7.05
N ASP A 46 -14.87 3.32 7.74
CA ASP A 46 -16.11 3.82 7.12
C ASP A 46 -16.04 5.29 6.73
N ASN A 47 -14.90 5.95 7.01
CA ASN A 47 -14.66 7.36 6.76
C ASN A 47 -13.20 7.61 6.34
N MET A 48 -12.98 8.68 5.59
CA MET A 48 -11.65 9.05 5.06
C MET A 48 -10.93 10.06 5.96
N ARG A 49 -10.79 9.77 7.27
CA ARG A 49 -10.03 10.61 8.21
C ARG A 49 -8.54 10.30 8.17
N VAL A 50 -7.72 11.23 8.68
CA VAL A 50 -6.26 11.06 8.81
C VAL A 50 -5.88 9.78 9.56
N ARG A 51 -6.70 9.34 10.52
CA ARG A 51 -6.48 8.09 11.26
C ARG A 51 -6.40 6.86 10.37
N LEU A 52 -7.11 6.85 9.24
CA LEU A 52 -7.05 5.75 8.27
C LEU A 52 -5.62 5.59 7.72
N THR A 53 -5.02 6.68 7.23
CA THR A 53 -3.65 6.65 6.67
C THR A 53 -2.61 6.45 7.76
N GLN A 54 -2.80 7.03 8.95
CA GLN A 54 -1.91 6.79 10.11
C GLN A 54 -1.89 5.32 10.52
N SER A 55 -3.03 4.63 10.54
CA SER A 55 -3.10 3.21 10.89
C SER A 55 -2.33 2.35 9.89
N ALA A 56 -2.50 2.61 8.59
CA ALA A 56 -1.74 1.91 7.55
C ALA A 56 -0.22 2.16 7.68
N LEU A 57 0.18 3.40 7.96
CA LEU A 57 1.59 3.77 8.15
C LEU A 57 2.20 3.11 9.38
N ARG A 58 1.48 3.08 10.51
CA ARG A 58 1.93 2.42 11.73
C ARG A 58 2.13 0.92 11.51
N MET A 59 1.18 0.27 10.83
CA MET A 59 1.31 -1.14 10.46
C MET A 59 2.57 -1.38 9.63
N ALA A 60 2.81 -0.56 8.59
CA ALA A 60 3.98 -0.69 7.74
C ALA A 60 5.30 -0.53 8.52
N ILE A 61 5.37 0.48 9.39
CA ILE A 61 6.56 0.74 10.21
C ILE A 61 6.81 -0.40 11.19
N GLU A 62 5.78 -0.90 11.86
CA GLU A 62 5.89 -2.00 12.83
C GLU A 62 6.38 -3.29 12.16
N LEU A 63 5.82 -3.62 10.99
CA LEU A 63 6.16 -4.86 10.28
C LEU A 63 7.52 -4.79 9.57
N ARG A 64 7.93 -3.63 9.08
CA ARG A 64 9.10 -3.49 8.21
C ARG A 64 10.32 -2.87 8.89
N GLN A 65 10.11 -2.15 10.01
CA GLN A 65 11.16 -1.46 10.75
C GLN A 65 12.16 -0.73 9.82
N PRO A 66 11.68 0.19 8.96
CA PRO A 66 12.51 0.78 7.92
C PRO A 66 13.67 1.59 8.52
N GLU A 67 14.80 1.58 7.83
CA GLU A 67 15.93 2.44 8.16
C GLU A 67 15.58 3.92 7.89
N PRO A 68 16.26 4.86 8.58
CA PRO A 68 16.10 6.29 8.33
C PRO A 68 16.30 6.65 6.86
N ASN A 69 15.61 7.70 6.41
CA ASN A 69 15.60 8.24 5.05
C ASN A 69 14.79 7.45 4.00
N LEU A 70 13.97 6.46 4.40
CA LEU A 70 12.97 5.85 3.53
C LEU A 70 12.15 6.95 2.82
N LEU A 71 11.94 6.81 1.51
CA LEU A 71 11.10 7.73 0.73
C LEU A 71 9.65 7.27 0.77
N HIS A 72 8.78 8.03 1.42
CA HIS A 72 7.34 7.79 1.45
C HIS A 72 6.64 8.73 0.47
N HIS A 73 6.21 8.18 -0.67
CA HIS A 73 5.52 8.92 -1.72
C HIS A 73 4.00 8.77 -1.61
N SER A 74 3.27 9.88 -1.62
CA SER A 74 1.81 9.92 -1.60
C SER A 74 1.26 11.00 -2.54
N ASP A 75 -0.05 10.99 -2.77
CA ASP A 75 -0.73 12.13 -3.37
C ASP A 75 -0.78 13.35 -2.42
N ARG A 76 -1.25 14.50 -2.91
CA ARG A 76 -1.44 15.70 -2.08
C ARG A 76 -2.79 15.72 -1.37
N GLY A 77 -3.33 14.57 -1.01
CA GLY A 77 -4.55 14.44 -0.23
C GLY A 77 -4.44 15.13 1.12
N SER A 78 -5.56 15.66 1.62
CA SER A 78 -5.59 16.35 2.93
C SER A 78 -5.12 15.47 4.10
N GLN A 79 -5.24 14.15 3.95
CA GLN A 79 -4.87 13.13 4.93
C GLN A 79 -3.35 13.04 5.04
N TYR A 80 -2.66 12.98 3.90
CA TYR A 80 -1.20 12.92 3.85
C TYR A 80 -0.55 14.27 4.17
N ALA A 81 -1.19 15.39 3.81
CA ALA A 81 -0.72 16.73 4.14
C ALA A 81 -1.03 17.15 5.60
N ALA A 82 -1.76 16.35 6.38
CA ALA A 82 -2.14 16.68 7.74
C ALA A 82 -0.91 16.75 8.67
N ALA A 83 -0.91 17.72 9.60
CA ALA A 83 0.23 17.98 10.46
C ALA A 83 0.61 16.77 11.35
N ASP A 84 -0.38 16.04 11.84
CA ASP A 84 -0.20 14.83 12.64
C ASP A 84 0.25 13.62 11.81
N TYR A 85 -0.02 13.59 10.51
CA TYR A 85 0.55 12.59 9.60
C TYR A 85 2.02 12.90 9.29
N GLN A 86 2.33 14.16 8.97
CA GLN A 86 3.71 14.61 8.72
C GLN A 86 4.60 14.43 9.96
N ALA A 87 4.10 14.79 11.15
CA ALA A 87 4.81 14.58 12.40
C ALA A 87 5.08 13.08 12.68
N LEU A 88 4.18 12.18 12.26
CA LEU A 88 4.41 10.74 12.39
C LEU A 88 5.56 10.28 11.48
N LEU A 89 5.65 10.79 10.24
CA LEU A 89 6.77 10.49 9.35
C LEU A 89 8.09 11.01 9.92
N ASP A 90 8.10 12.25 10.44
CA ASP A 90 9.29 12.90 11.01
C ASP A 90 9.85 12.13 12.21
N VAL A 91 8.98 11.61 13.10
CA VAL A 91 9.39 10.80 14.27
C VAL A 91 10.14 9.53 13.87
N HIS A 92 9.85 9.00 12.69
CA HIS A 92 10.48 7.79 12.15
C HIS A 92 11.56 8.10 11.09
N GLU A 93 11.96 9.36 10.95
CA GLU A 93 12.96 9.81 9.97
C GLU A 93 12.64 9.39 8.52
N ILE A 94 11.33 9.35 8.20
CA ILE A 94 10.83 9.00 6.87
C ILE A 94 10.65 10.27 6.03
N ASN A 95 11.27 10.29 4.85
CA ASN A 95 11.20 11.41 3.92
C ASN A 95 9.89 11.41 3.15
N CYS A 96 9.03 12.39 3.40
CA CYS A 96 7.80 12.55 2.63
C CYS A 96 8.06 13.15 1.24
N SER A 97 7.51 12.51 0.21
CA SER A 97 7.40 13.06 -1.14
C SER A 97 5.93 13.09 -1.53
N MET A 98 5.44 14.22 -2.04
CA MET A 98 4.06 14.33 -2.49
C MET A 98 4.01 14.78 -3.94
N SER A 99 3.23 14.08 -4.76
CA SER A 99 3.10 14.38 -6.19
C SER A 99 2.52 15.78 -6.43
N ARG A 100 2.98 16.49 -7.47
CA ARG A 100 2.28 17.70 -7.91
C ARG A 100 0.94 17.29 -8.54
N LYS A 101 -0.07 18.17 -8.44
CA LYS A 101 -1.37 17.96 -9.10
C LYS A 101 -1.12 17.65 -10.60
N GLY A 102 -1.37 16.42 -11.03
CA GLY A 102 -1.21 15.98 -12.43
C GLY A 102 0.03 15.15 -12.79
N ASN A 103 0.81 14.63 -11.84
CA ASN A 103 1.90 13.69 -12.15
C ASN A 103 1.50 12.23 -11.83
N CYS A 104 0.88 11.55 -12.79
CA CYS A 104 0.36 10.17 -12.64
C CYS A 104 1.45 9.08 -12.67
N TRP A 105 2.62 9.36 -13.25
CA TRP A 105 3.63 8.33 -13.49
C TRP A 105 4.28 7.78 -12.21
N ASP A 106 4.30 8.58 -11.14
CA ASP A 106 4.98 8.24 -9.88
C ASP A 106 4.16 7.24 -9.02
N ASN A 107 2.83 7.18 -9.20
CA ASN A 107 1.92 6.32 -8.43
C ASN A 107 1.44 5.07 -9.20
N ALA A 108 1.89 4.88 -10.44
CA ALA A 108 1.40 3.81 -11.32
C ALA A 108 1.41 2.39 -10.70
N PRO A 109 2.40 1.98 -9.88
CA PRO A 109 2.33 0.67 -9.22
C PRO A 109 1.18 0.53 -8.22
N MET A 110 0.85 1.60 -7.50
CA MET A 110 -0.28 1.62 -6.57
C MET A 110 -1.62 1.63 -7.31
N GLU A 111 -1.72 2.41 -8.39
CA GLU A 111 -2.89 2.39 -9.29
C GLU A 111 -3.12 0.97 -9.82
N SER A 112 -2.05 0.31 -10.29
CA SER A 112 -2.11 -1.07 -10.76
C SER A 112 -2.55 -2.04 -9.67
N PHE A 113 -2.14 -1.85 -8.41
CA PHE A 113 -2.61 -2.66 -7.29
C PHE A 113 -4.12 -2.51 -7.09
N PHE A 114 -4.63 -1.28 -7.01
CA PHE A 114 -6.05 -1.06 -6.77
C PHE A 114 -6.94 -1.55 -7.92
N ASP A 115 -6.52 -1.35 -9.16
CA ASP A 115 -7.25 -1.87 -10.32
C ASP A 115 -7.32 -3.39 -10.30
N THR A 116 -6.23 -4.03 -9.91
CA THR A 116 -6.13 -5.49 -9.75
C THR A 116 -7.04 -5.98 -8.63
N LEU A 117 -6.93 -5.41 -7.42
CA LEU A 117 -7.80 -5.72 -6.28
C LEU A 117 -9.27 -5.60 -6.67
N LYS A 118 -9.63 -4.52 -7.36
CA LYS A 118 -11.02 -4.29 -7.76
C LYS A 118 -11.49 -5.31 -8.79
N THR A 119 -10.67 -5.60 -9.78
CA THR A 119 -11.01 -6.55 -10.84
C THR A 119 -11.13 -7.98 -10.34
N GLU A 120 -10.18 -8.42 -9.51
CA GLU A 120 -10.07 -9.80 -9.04
C GLU A 120 -11.00 -10.10 -7.85
N LEU A 121 -11.31 -9.10 -7.00
CA LEU A 121 -12.13 -9.28 -5.80
C LEU A 121 -13.42 -8.45 -5.83
N VAL A 122 -13.31 -7.12 -5.91
CA VAL A 122 -14.44 -6.22 -5.62
C VAL A 122 -15.55 -6.33 -6.66
N TYR A 123 -15.22 -6.43 -7.93
CA TYR A 123 -16.20 -6.50 -9.02
C TYR A 123 -16.80 -7.90 -9.20
N GLN A 124 -16.23 -8.92 -8.55
CA GLN A 124 -16.70 -10.30 -8.64
C GLN A 124 -17.84 -10.61 -7.67
N GLN A 125 -18.10 -9.74 -6.70
CA GLN A 125 -19.10 -9.97 -5.67
C GLN A 125 -19.75 -8.68 -5.17
N ARG A 126 -20.91 -8.83 -4.54
CA ARG A 126 -21.58 -7.74 -3.82
C ARG A 126 -21.38 -7.94 -2.33
N PHE A 127 -20.83 -6.92 -1.67
CA PHE A 127 -20.68 -6.91 -0.22
C PHE A 127 -21.94 -6.38 0.46
N GLN A 128 -22.56 -7.22 1.29
CA GLN A 128 -23.74 -6.82 2.08
C GLN A 128 -23.35 -5.93 3.26
N THR A 129 -22.19 -6.20 3.88
CA THR A 129 -21.72 -5.44 5.04
C THR A 129 -20.29 -4.96 4.83
N ARG A 130 -19.91 -3.90 5.54
CA ARG A 130 -18.52 -3.47 5.59
C ARG A 130 -17.61 -4.51 6.23
N GLU A 131 -18.11 -5.31 7.16
CA GLU A 131 -17.33 -6.40 7.75
C GLU A 131 -16.96 -7.43 6.68
N GLN A 132 -17.95 -7.91 5.92
CA GLN A 132 -17.69 -8.87 4.83
C GLN A 132 -16.61 -8.36 3.85
N ALA A 133 -16.67 -7.08 3.49
CA ALA A 133 -15.65 -6.44 2.67
C ALA A 133 -14.28 -6.40 3.37
N ARG A 134 -14.22 -6.07 4.68
CA ARG A 134 -12.97 -6.09 5.46
C ARG A 134 -12.32 -7.46 5.48
N SER A 135 -13.09 -8.50 5.81
CA SER A 135 -12.60 -9.88 5.84
C SER A 135 -12.07 -10.31 4.47
N ALA A 136 -12.80 -10.03 3.39
CA ALA A 136 -12.39 -10.39 2.03
C ALA A 136 -11.14 -9.63 1.56
N ILE A 137 -11.04 -8.34 1.88
CA ILE A 137 -9.87 -7.52 1.52
C ILE A 137 -8.64 -7.94 2.33
N PHE A 138 -8.80 -8.24 3.63
CA PHE A 138 -7.74 -8.80 4.47
C PHE A 138 -7.17 -10.08 3.86
N GLU A 139 -8.04 -11.05 3.57
CA GLU A 139 -7.64 -12.33 2.99
C GLU A 139 -6.98 -12.13 1.63
N TYR A 140 -7.54 -11.26 0.79
CA TYR A 140 -6.95 -10.94 -0.50
C TYR A 140 -5.55 -10.36 -0.36
N ILE A 141 -5.31 -9.40 0.55
CA ILE A 141 -3.99 -8.78 0.70
C ILE A 141 -2.99 -9.76 1.33
N GLU A 142 -3.33 -10.36 2.47
CA GLU A 142 -2.39 -11.11 3.31
C GLU A 142 -2.17 -12.54 2.85
N CYS A 143 -3.20 -13.20 2.32
CA CYS A 143 -3.12 -14.60 1.92
C CYS A 143 -2.84 -14.75 0.42
N PHE A 144 -3.46 -13.92 -0.43
CA PHE A 144 -3.35 -14.09 -1.88
C PHE A 144 -2.33 -13.15 -2.52
N TYR A 145 -2.54 -11.84 -2.45
CA TYR A 145 -1.73 -10.83 -3.14
C TYR A 145 -0.26 -10.89 -2.73
N ASN A 146 0.02 -10.84 -1.43
CA ASN A 146 1.40 -10.83 -0.94
C ASN A 146 2.11 -12.20 -1.12
N ARG A 147 1.39 -13.33 -1.01
CA ARG A 147 2.02 -14.67 -0.91
C ARG A 147 1.96 -15.51 -2.18
N GLU A 148 0.91 -15.35 -2.99
CA GLU A 148 0.62 -16.26 -4.10
C GLU A 148 0.53 -15.57 -5.46
N ARG A 149 0.11 -14.29 -5.49
CA ARG A 149 -0.15 -13.60 -6.74
C ARG A 149 1.14 -13.28 -7.48
N LEU A 150 1.25 -13.70 -8.74
CA LEU A 150 2.45 -13.47 -9.54
C LEU A 150 2.46 -12.08 -10.18
N HIS A 151 3.62 -11.44 -10.19
CA HIS A 151 3.81 -10.11 -10.77
C HIS A 151 4.89 -10.12 -11.85
N SER A 152 4.52 -9.77 -13.08
CA SER A 152 5.45 -9.72 -14.22
C SER A 152 6.60 -8.72 -14.03
N SER A 153 6.42 -7.70 -13.18
CA SER A 153 7.47 -6.73 -12.85
C SER A 153 8.58 -7.27 -11.95
N ILE A 154 8.38 -8.44 -11.33
CA ILE A 154 9.32 -9.11 -10.41
C ILE A 154 9.51 -10.57 -10.85
N ASP A 155 9.67 -10.76 -12.16
CA ASP A 155 9.98 -12.04 -12.81
C ASP A 155 8.97 -13.17 -12.51
N TYR A 156 7.69 -12.81 -12.38
CA TYR A 156 6.58 -13.73 -12.09
C TYR A 156 6.73 -14.48 -10.76
N ASN A 157 7.28 -13.82 -9.73
CA ASN A 157 7.23 -14.29 -8.35
C ASN A 157 6.10 -13.59 -7.59
N SER A 158 5.68 -14.15 -6.46
CA SER A 158 4.89 -13.40 -5.48
C SER A 158 5.76 -12.38 -4.75
N PRO A 159 5.18 -11.32 -4.15
CA PRO A 159 5.93 -10.34 -3.39
C PRO A 159 6.80 -10.95 -2.28
N GLU A 160 6.27 -11.91 -1.51
CA GLU A 160 7.04 -12.58 -0.45
C GLU A 160 8.14 -13.49 -0.98
N GLU A 161 7.88 -14.23 -2.06
CA GLU A 161 8.88 -15.08 -2.71
C GLU A 161 10.03 -14.23 -3.24
N TYR A 162 9.71 -13.10 -3.88
CA TYR A 162 10.70 -12.18 -4.40
C TYR A 162 11.59 -11.61 -3.29
N GLU A 163 11.01 -11.16 -2.16
CA GLU A 163 11.77 -10.70 -1.00
C GLU A 163 12.70 -11.79 -0.48
N SER A 164 12.20 -13.02 -0.35
CA SER A 164 12.98 -14.17 0.14
C SER A 164 14.15 -14.50 -0.78
N MET A 165 13.94 -14.48 -2.09
CA MET A 165 15.00 -14.72 -3.08
C MET A 165 16.09 -13.64 -3.03
N GLN A 166 15.70 -12.37 -2.89
CA GLN A 166 16.64 -11.26 -2.84
C GLN A 166 17.42 -11.19 -1.51
N ALA A 167 16.83 -11.67 -0.40
CA ALA A 167 17.54 -11.80 0.87
C ALA A 167 18.69 -12.83 0.78
N VAL A 168 18.50 -13.92 0.05
CA VAL A 168 19.54 -14.95 -0.16
C VAL A 168 20.69 -14.44 -1.03
N VAL A 169 20.42 -13.54 -1.98
CA VAL A 169 21.45 -13.00 -2.90
C VAL A 169 22.31 -11.92 -2.23
N ASN A 170 21.76 -11.20 -1.25
CA ASN A 170 22.43 -10.06 -0.60
C ASN A 170 23.06 -10.39 0.77
N GLY A 171 22.98 -11.65 1.23
CA GLY A 171 23.63 -12.15 2.44
C GLY A 171 24.92 -12.92 2.15
#